data_AF-A0A659UR05-F1
#
_entry.id   AF-A0A659UR05-F1
#
_cell.length_a   1.000
_cell.length_b   1.000
_cell.length_c   1.000
_cell.angle_alpha   90.00
_cell.angle_beta   90.00
_cell.angle_gamma   90.00
#
_symmetry.space_group_name_H-M   'P 1'
#
loop_
_entity.id
_entity.type
_entity.pdbx_description
1 polymer ?
#
loop_
_entity_poly.entity_id
_entity_poly.type
_entity_poly.pdbx_seq_one_letter_code
_entity_poly.pdbx_strand_id
1 'polypeptide(L)'
;VELFIRAAIAADYPRDGIIGEEHASVAGSTGHVWVIDPIDGTANFVRGIPAWCVVIACARDGETIVGVIHEPSTGETFHGRLGGGAFVNGRPMRTSAATSLEEGSVGTGFSNRAEAENIAVLIKKILAEGGVFFRNASGALMLAYVASGRLLKKKKKHMN
;
A
#
# COMPACT_ATOMS: atom_id res chain seq x y z
N VAL A 1 7.00 -3.49 15.66
CA VAL A 1 7.75 -3.22 14.41
C VAL A 1 7.99 -1.72 14.25
N GLU A 2 6.99 -0.87 14.52
CA GLU A 2 7.11 0.58 14.37
C GLU A 2 8.31 1.20 15.11
N LEU A 3 8.54 0.83 16.38
CA LEU A 3 9.67 1.36 17.16
C LEU A 3 11.04 1.10 16.51
N PHE A 4 11.22 -0.06 15.87
CA PHE A 4 12.46 -0.38 15.17
C PHE A 4 12.67 0.56 13.96
N ILE A 5 11.60 0.78 13.18
CA ILE A 5 11.63 1.68 12.02
C ILE A 5 11.87 3.13 12.48
N ARG A 6 11.16 3.59 13.51
CA ARG A 6 11.34 4.93 14.10
C ARG A 6 12.77 5.16 14.58
N ALA A 7 13.36 4.17 15.26
CA ALA A 7 14.74 4.27 15.72
C ALA A 7 15.73 4.39 14.56
N ALA A 8 15.54 3.60 13.49
CA ALA A 8 16.37 3.68 12.29
C ALA A 8 16.25 5.04 11.59
N ILE A 9 15.03 5.55 11.41
CA ILE A 9 14.80 6.88 10.83
C ILE A 9 15.42 7.98 11.70
N ALA A 10 15.26 7.92 13.03
CA ALA A 10 15.79 8.94 13.93
C ALA A 10 17.33 8.94 13.97
N ALA A 11 17.97 7.79 13.71
CA ALA A 11 19.44 7.71 13.63
C ALA A 11 19.99 8.45 12.41
N ASP A 12 19.35 8.29 11.25
CA ASP A 12 19.81 8.89 9.99
C ASP A 12 19.24 10.30 9.75
N TYR A 13 18.02 10.56 10.22
CA TYR A 13 17.24 11.77 9.99
C TYR A 13 16.65 12.35 11.30
N PRO A 14 17.50 12.74 12.28
CA PRO A 14 17.06 13.12 13.63
C PRO A 14 16.17 14.36 13.72
N ARG A 15 16.05 15.15 12.64
CA ARG A 15 15.27 16.40 12.59
C ARG A 15 13.97 16.28 11.78
N ASP A 16 13.73 15.14 11.16
CA ASP A 16 12.52 14.90 10.37
C ASP A 16 11.34 14.55 11.29
N GLY A 17 10.12 14.82 10.82
CA GLY A 17 8.91 14.42 11.50
C GLY A 17 8.61 12.94 11.29
N ILE A 18 7.89 12.32 12.22
CA ILE A 18 7.49 10.91 12.10
C ILE A 18 6.03 10.75 12.55
N ILE A 19 5.23 10.09 11.73
CA ILE A 19 3.85 9.71 11.99
C ILE A 19 3.72 8.20 11.75
N GLY A 20 3.06 7.50 12.66
CA GLY A 20 2.76 6.08 12.52
C GLY A 20 1.43 5.72 13.17
N GLU A 21 0.95 4.50 12.94
CA GLU A 21 -0.35 4.04 13.46
C GLU A 21 -0.32 3.77 14.97
N GLU A 22 0.79 3.25 15.50
CA GLU A 22 0.84 2.69 16.87
C GLU A 22 1.30 3.70 17.93
N HIS A 23 2.02 4.77 17.53
CA HIS A 23 2.65 5.70 18.47
C HIS A 23 2.43 7.17 18.13
N ALA A 24 2.58 8.02 19.14
CA ALA A 24 2.45 9.47 19.00
C ALA A 24 3.38 10.03 17.90
N SER A 25 2.88 11.05 17.20
CA SER A 25 3.65 11.75 16.18
C SER A 25 4.82 12.51 16.80
N VAL A 26 5.94 12.53 16.08
CA VAL A 26 7.11 13.34 16.39
C VAL A 26 7.11 14.53 15.43
N ALA A 27 7.12 15.74 15.97
CA ALA A 27 7.23 16.94 15.16
C ALA A 27 8.67 17.08 14.62
N GLY A 28 8.78 17.34 13.31
CA GLY A 28 10.05 17.64 12.65
C GLY A 28 10.26 19.13 12.43
N SER A 29 11.46 19.51 11.98
CA SER A 29 11.85 20.89 11.66
C SER A 29 12.34 21.08 10.22
N THR A 30 12.45 20.00 9.43
CA THR A 30 13.02 20.01 8.08
C THR A 30 11.98 20.12 6.96
N GLY A 31 10.69 20.06 7.30
CA GLY A 31 9.58 19.90 6.35
C GLY A 31 9.39 18.47 5.85
N HIS A 32 10.32 17.55 6.15
CA HIS A 32 10.16 16.13 5.86
C HIS A 32 9.39 15.42 6.97
N VAL A 33 8.47 14.53 6.58
CA VAL A 33 7.66 13.72 7.48
C VAL A 33 7.65 12.28 6.97
N TRP A 34 8.08 11.36 7.81
CA TRP A 34 8.00 9.93 7.58
C TRP A 34 6.64 9.41 8.04
N VAL A 35 5.95 8.65 7.19
CA VAL A 35 4.67 8.02 7.48
C VAL A 35 4.86 6.51 7.46
N ILE A 36 4.46 5.83 8.54
CA ILE A 36 4.73 4.41 8.77
C ILE A 36 3.41 3.68 9.02
N ASP A 37 3.16 2.62 8.26
CA ASP A 37 2.23 1.56 8.65
C ASP A 37 3.09 0.31 8.93
N PRO A 38 3.28 -0.05 10.22
CA PRO A 38 4.19 -1.12 10.56
C PRO A 38 3.66 -2.50 10.11
N ILE A 39 2.34 -2.68 9.97
CA ILE A 39 1.69 -3.93 9.56
C ILE A 39 0.35 -3.60 8.86
N ASP A 40 0.38 -3.30 7.55
CA ASP A 40 -0.83 -3.20 6.74
C ASP A 40 -1.35 -4.62 6.47
N GLY A 41 -2.61 -4.87 6.86
CA GLY A 41 -3.18 -6.22 6.88
C GLY A 41 -3.04 -6.91 8.24
N THR A 42 -3.08 -6.17 9.36
CA THR A 42 -2.99 -6.67 10.74
C THR A 42 -3.88 -7.90 11.00
N ALA A 43 -5.11 -7.92 10.45
CA ALA A 43 -6.02 -9.05 10.59
C ALA A 43 -5.47 -10.35 9.98
N ASN A 44 -4.73 -10.26 8.88
CA ASN A 44 -4.05 -11.38 8.25
C ASN A 44 -2.82 -11.79 9.07
N PHE A 45 -2.00 -10.83 9.47
CA PHE A 45 -0.81 -11.06 10.30
C PHE A 45 -1.14 -11.87 11.57
N VAL A 46 -2.13 -11.41 12.35
CA VAL A 46 -2.55 -12.06 13.60
C VAL A 46 -3.11 -13.47 13.36
N ARG A 47 -3.61 -13.77 12.15
CA ARG A 47 -4.18 -15.09 11.79
C ARG A 47 -3.18 -15.99 11.06
N GLY A 48 -1.93 -15.56 10.87
CA GLY A 48 -0.92 -16.31 10.11
C GLY A 48 -1.19 -16.38 8.60
N ILE A 49 -2.06 -15.52 8.06
CA ILE A 49 -2.30 -15.43 6.61
C ILE A 49 -1.16 -14.60 5.99
N PRO A 50 -0.42 -15.11 5.00
CA PRO A 50 0.82 -14.49 4.50
C PRO A 50 0.57 -13.34 3.50
N ALA A 51 -0.41 -12.47 3.78
CA ALA A 51 -0.79 -11.34 2.93
C ALA A 51 -0.84 -10.04 3.75
N TRP A 52 0.32 -9.53 4.12
CA TRP A 52 0.52 -8.29 4.88
C TRP A 52 1.87 -7.67 4.52
N CYS A 53 2.06 -6.39 4.81
CA CYS A 53 3.30 -5.69 4.47
C CYS A 53 3.65 -4.59 5.46
N VAL A 54 4.88 -4.09 5.36
CA VAL A 54 5.34 -2.87 6.01
C VAL A 54 5.30 -1.73 4.99
N VAL A 55 4.77 -0.57 5.37
CA VAL A 55 4.73 0.62 4.51
C VAL A 55 5.53 1.74 5.15
N ILE A 56 6.41 2.36 4.36
CA ILE A 56 7.16 3.55 4.77
C ILE A 56 7.09 4.55 3.62
N ALA A 57 6.64 5.77 3.90
CA ALA A 57 6.67 6.88 2.96
C ALA A 57 7.38 8.08 3.58
N CYS A 58 7.99 8.91 2.75
CA CYS A 58 8.51 10.21 3.15
C CYS A 58 7.81 11.27 2.31
N ALA A 59 7.22 12.25 2.98
CA ALA A 59 6.63 13.42 2.36
C ALA A 59 7.44 14.67 2.73
N ARG A 60 7.54 15.62 1.81
CA ARG A 60 8.12 16.94 2.05
C ARG A 60 7.08 17.99 1.74
N ASP A 61 6.80 18.87 2.70
CA ASP A 61 5.86 19.99 2.52
C ASP A 61 4.47 19.54 1.99
N GLY A 62 4.02 18.35 2.40
CA GLY A 62 2.74 17.76 2.00
C GLY A 62 2.76 16.89 0.74
N GLU A 63 3.87 16.86 -0.02
CA GLU A 63 4.02 16.02 -1.21
C GLU A 63 4.81 14.75 -0.90
N THR A 64 4.27 13.57 -1.26
CA THR A 64 5.00 12.30 -1.08
C THR A 64 6.14 12.19 -2.09
N ILE A 65 7.38 12.15 -1.60
CA ILE A 65 8.59 12.12 -2.44
C ILE A 65 9.18 10.71 -2.57
N VAL A 66 8.96 9.83 -1.60
CA VAL A 66 9.42 8.43 -1.60
C VAL A 66 8.37 7.55 -0.96
N GLY A 67 8.17 6.35 -1.50
CA GLY A 67 7.33 5.31 -0.91
C GLY A 67 7.96 3.93 -1.04
N VAL A 68 7.82 3.11 0.00
CA VAL A 68 8.31 1.74 0.09
C VAL A 68 7.22 0.86 0.69
N ILE A 69 6.99 -0.29 0.07
CA ILE A 69 6.13 -1.37 0.56
C ILE A 69 6.96 -2.65 0.54
N HIS A 70 7.12 -3.30 1.69
CA HIS A 70 7.85 -4.57 1.79
C HIS A 70 6.91 -5.69 2.23
N GLU A 71 6.81 -6.74 1.42
CA GLU A 71 6.04 -7.96 1.69
C GLU A 71 6.97 -9.07 2.21
N PRO A 72 6.98 -9.36 3.53
CA PRO A 72 7.97 -10.30 4.08
C PRO A 72 7.74 -11.76 3.65
N SER A 73 6.50 -12.14 3.33
CA SER A 73 6.17 -13.50 2.91
C SER A 73 6.75 -13.88 1.56
N THR A 74 6.92 -12.91 0.66
CA THR A 74 7.47 -13.10 -0.69
C THR A 74 8.90 -12.57 -0.83
N GLY A 75 9.36 -11.76 0.14
CA GLY A 75 10.65 -11.06 0.06
C GLY A 75 10.65 -9.93 -0.97
N GLU A 76 9.48 -9.43 -1.35
CA GLU A 76 9.36 -8.37 -2.35
C GLU A 76 9.34 -6.97 -1.72
N THR A 77 10.17 -6.09 -2.26
CA THR A 77 10.22 -4.68 -1.90
C THR A 77 9.84 -3.85 -3.11
N PHE A 78 8.66 -3.25 -3.03
CA PHE A 78 8.17 -2.28 -3.98
C PHE A 78 8.59 -0.90 -3.50
N HIS A 79 9.20 -0.09 -4.37
CA HIS A 79 9.58 1.26 -4.00
C HIS A 79 9.50 2.22 -5.19
N GLY A 80 9.36 3.50 -4.90
CA GLY A 80 9.38 4.54 -5.90
C GLY A 80 9.73 5.89 -5.30
N ARG A 81 10.13 6.81 -6.16
CA ARG A 81 10.33 8.21 -5.79
C ARG A 81 9.75 9.14 -6.84
N LEU A 82 9.34 10.33 -6.43
CA LEU A 82 8.84 11.36 -7.32
C LEU A 82 9.87 11.65 -8.43
N GLY A 83 9.42 11.59 -9.69
CA GLY A 83 10.26 11.78 -10.87
C GLY A 83 11.28 10.66 -11.16
N GLY A 84 11.41 9.65 -10.29
CA GLY A 84 12.43 8.59 -10.41
C GLY A 84 11.92 7.23 -10.84
N GLY A 85 10.62 7.09 -11.11
CA GLY A 85 9.99 5.82 -11.45
C GLY A 85 9.75 4.93 -10.22
N ALA A 86 9.35 3.69 -10.49
CA ALA A 86 8.98 2.71 -9.49
C ALA A 86 9.55 1.33 -9.83
N PHE A 87 9.84 0.53 -8.81
CA PHE A 87 10.61 -0.70 -8.90
C PHE A 87 10.07 -1.76 -7.94
N VAL A 88 10.30 -3.03 -8.28
CA VAL A 88 10.18 -4.18 -7.38
C VAL A 88 11.50 -4.91 -7.35
N ASN A 89 12.10 -5.07 -6.17
CA ASN A 89 13.43 -5.69 -5.99
C ASN A 89 14.50 -5.13 -6.96
N GLY A 90 14.52 -3.81 -7.12
CA GLY A 90 15.44 -3.09 -8.01
C GLY A 90 15.12 -3.18 -9.50
N ARG A 91 14.09 -3.93 -9.92
CA ARG A 91 13.66 -4.02 -11.32
C ARG A 91 12.54 -3.01 -11.61
N PRO A 92 12.61 -2.22 -12.69
CA PRO A 92 11.54 -1.28 -13.04
C PRO A 92 10.19 -1.99 -13.18
N MET A 93 9.14 -1.36 -12.66
CA MET A 93 7.78 -1.87 -12.78
C MET A 93 6.88 -0.90 -13.56
N ARG A 94 5.83 -1.46 -14.18
CA ARG A 94 4.83 -0.71 -14.95
C ARG A 94 3.45 -1.27 -14.65
N THR A 95 2.45 -0.41 -14.77
CA THR A 95 1.04 -0.82 -14.71
C THR A 95 0.70 -1.75 -15.87
N SER A 96 -0.37 -2.53 -15.71
CA SER A 96 -0.88 -3.39 -16.79
C SER A 96 -1.25 -2.54 -18.02
N ALA A 97 -0.99 -3.10 -19.21
CA ALA A 97 -1.41 -2.53 -20.49
C ALA A 97 -2.80 -3.03 -20.95
N ALA A 98 -3.48 -3.82 -20.11
CA ALA A 98 -4.79 -4.36 -20.40
C ALA A 98 -5.79 -3.27 -20.81
N THR A 99 -6.60 -3.61 -21.81
CA THR A 99 -7.60 -2.71 -22.39
C THR A 99 -9.02 -3.07 -21.98
N SER A 100 -9.23 -4.30 -21.49
CA SER A 100 -10.51 -4.77 -20.94
C SER A 100 -10.35 -5.40 -19.55
N LEU A 101 -11.47 -5.64 -18.86
CA LEU A 101 -11.48 -6.32 -17.57
C LEU A 101 -11.25 -7.83 -17.69
N GLU A 102 -11.55 -8.43 -18.85
CA GLU A 102 -11.33 -9.86 -19.15
C GLU A 102 -9.85 -10.26 -19.05
N GLU A 103 -8.94 -9.31 -19.23
CA GLU A 103 -7.50 -9.54 -19.24
C GLU A 103 -6.88 -9.64 -17.84
N GLY A 104 -7.67 -9.56 -16.75
CA GLY A 104 -7.08 -9.68 -15.42
C GLY A 104 -7.99 -9.48 -14.22
N SER A 105 -7.34 -9.18 -13.10
CA SER A 105 -7.98 -9.07 -11.80
C SER A 105 -8.08 -7.63 -11.30
N VAL A 106 -9.20 -7.31 -10.66
CA VAL A 106 -9.48 -6.01 -10.04
C VAL A 106 -9.43 -6.14 -8.52
N GLY A 107 -8.50 -5.42 -7.91
CA GLY A 107 -8.39 -5.31 -6.47
C GLY A 107 -9.54 -4.50 -5.87
N THR A 108 -10.21 -5.03 -4.86
CA THR A 108 -11.26 -4.31 -4.15
C THR A 108 -10.97 -4.24 -2.66
N GLY A 109 -11.11 -3.05 -2.10
CA GLY A 109 -11.09 -2.86 -0.65
C GLY A 109 -12.50 -2.83 -0.09
N PHE A 110 -12.67 -3.42 1.09
CA PHE A 110 -13.89 -3.31 1.88
C PHE A 110 -13.53 -2.79 3.27
N SER A 111 -14.37 -1.91 3.81
CA SER A 111 -14.32 -1.47 5.20
C SER A 111 -15.63 -1.93 5.84
N ASN A 112 -15.56 -2.45 7.07
CA ASN A 112 -16.75 -2.87 7.82
C ASN A 112 -17.71 -1.72 8.10
N ARG A 113 -17.28 -0.46 7.89
CA ARG A 113 -18.12 0.75 7.98
C ARG A 113 -18.89 1.06 6.69
N ALA A 114 -18.58 0.38 5.59
CA ALA A 114 -19.28 0.59 4.32
C ALA A 114 -20.46 -0.37 4.20
N GLU A 115 -21.58 0.11 3.64
CA GLU A 115 -22.73 -0.74 3.31
C GLU A 115 -22.29 -1.94 2.46
N ALA A 116 -22.64 -3.15 2.89
CA ALA A 116 -22.32 -4.40 2.21
C ALA A 116 -22.83 -4.43 0.76
N GLU A 117 -23.97 -3.77 0.50
CA GLU A 117 -24.53 -3.67 -0.84
C GLU A 117 -23.57 -3.01 -1.83
N ASN A 118 -22.79 -2.01 -1.39
CA ASN A 118 -21.85 -1.33 -2.27
C ASN A 118 -20.77 -2.26 -2.82
N ILE A 119 -20.28 -3.18 -1.98
CA ILE A 119 -19.25 -4.13 -2.42
C ILE A 119 -19.87 -5.24 -3.28
N ALA A 120 -21.07 -5.72 -2.95
CA ALA A 120 -21.79 -6.70 -3.75
C ALA A 120 -22.05 -6.18 -5.18
N VAL A 121 -22.53 -4.94 -5.31
CA VAL A 121 -22.74 -4.27 -6.61
C VAL A 121 -21.43 -4.12 -7.37
N LEU A 122 -20.33 -3.76 -6.71
CA LEU A 122 -19.02 -3.64 -7.37
C LEU A 122 -18.53 -4.99 -7.89
N ILE A 123 -18.64 -6.05 -7.09
CA ILE A 123 -18.27 -7.41 -7.49
C ILE A 123 -19.09 -7.85 -8.70
N LYS A 124 -20.42 -7.68 -8.64
CA LYS A 124 -21.32 -8.03 -9.75
C LYS A 124 -20.92 -7.32 -11.04
N LYS A 125 -20.56 -6.03 -10.97
CA LYS A 125 -20.11 -5.25 -12.14
C LYS A 125 -18.78 -5.75 -12.69
N ILE A 126 -17.81 -6.08 -11.84
CA ILE A 126 -16.52 -6.63 -12.30
C ILE A 126 -16.74 -7.95 -13.06
N LEU A 127 -17.55 -8.85 -12.48
CA LEU A 127 -17.83 -10.16 -13.08
C LEU A 127 -18.64 -10.04 -14.39
N ALA A 128 -19.59 -9.11 -14.47
CA ALA A 128 -20.39 -8.89 -15.67
C ALA A 128 -19.57 -8.42 -16.88
N GLU A 129 -18.45 -7.74 -16.64
CA GLU A 129 -17.50 -7.28 -17.66
C GLU A 129 -16.35 -8.30 -17.89
N GLY A 130 -16.51 -9.55 -17.40
CA GLY A 130 -15.57 -10.65 -17.58
C GLY A 130 -14.30 -10.58 -16.72
N GLY A 131 -14.19 -9.60 -15.81
CA GLY A 131 -13.03 -9.47 -14.93
C GLY A 131 -13.08 -10.37 -13.70
N VAL A 132 -11.92 -10.59 -13.09
CA VAL A 132 -11.79 -11.37 -11.86
C VAL A 132 -11.74 -10.44 -10.65
N PHE A 133 -12.60 -10.69 -9.66
CA PHE A 133 -12.50 -10.01 -8.37
C PHE A 133 -11.29 -10.52 -7.58
N PHE A 134 -10.50 -9.59 -7.03
CA PHE A 134 -9.39 -9.91 -6.14
C PHE A 134 -9.44 -9.12 -4.83
N ARG A 135 -9.11 -9.78 -3.73
CA ARG A 135 -8.97 -9.17 -2.41
C ARG A 135 -8.02 -10.00 -1.55
N ASN A 136 -6.94 -9.37 -1.07
CA ASN A 136 -5.99 -9.98 -0.12
C ASN A 136 -6.03 -9.32 1.27
N ALA A 137 -6.97 -8.40 1.52
CA ALA A 137 -7.13 -7.66 2.78
C ALA A 137 -5.94 -6.77 3.23
N SER A 138 -4.93 -6.57 2.38
CA SER A 138 -3.89 -5.56 2.55
C SER A 138 -4.11 -4.42 1.55
N GLY A 139 -4.27 -3.20 2.07
CA GLY A 139 -4.48 -2.03 1.23
C GLY A 139 -3.25 -1.72 0.39
N ALA A 140 -2.09 -1.70 1.02
CA ALA A 140 -0.85 -1.32 0.39
C ALA A 140 -0.39 -2.37 -0.63
N LEU A 141 -0.49 -3.67 -0.35
CA LEU A 141 -0.14 -4.70 -1.34
C LEU A 141 -1.00 -4.62 -2.60
N MET A 142 -2.30 -4.36 -2.48
CA MET A 142 -3.13 -4.17 -3.68
C MET A 142 -2.69 -2.95 -4.50
N LEU A 143 -2.15 -1.89 -3.87
CA LEU A 143 -1.59 -0.75 -4.62
C LEU A 143 -0.28 -1.13 -5.31
N ALA A 144 0.61 -1.83 -4.61
CA ALA A 144 1.86 -2.35 -5.16
C ALA A 144 1.61 -3.28 -6.36
N TYR A 145 0.58 -4.13 -6.27
CA TYR A 145 0.19 -5.04 -7.35
C TYR A 145 -0.40 -4.30 -8.56
N VAL A 146 -1.11 -3.18 -8.36
CA VAL A 146 -1.52 -2.31 -9.47
C VAL A 146 -0.30 -1.64 -10.11
N ALA A 147 0.60 -1.08 -9.31
CA ALA A 147 1.80 -0.39 -9.79
C ALA A 147 2.75 -1.33 -10.57
N SER A 148 2.74 -2.61 -10.23
CA SER A 148 3.51 -3.67 -10.91
C SER A 148 2.72 -4.42 -11.99
N GLY A 149 1.49 -4.01 -12.28
CA GLY A 149 0.67 -4.58 -13.36
C GLY A 149 0.10 -5.98 -13.07
N ARG A 150 0.26 -6.50 -11.85
CA ARG A 150 -0.34 -7.77 -11.40
C ARG A 150 -1.85 -7.65 -11.19
N LEU A 151 -2.33 -6.45 -10.85
CA LEU A 151 -3.74 -6.09 -10.82
C LEU A 151 -4.00 -4.97 -11.82
N LEU A 152 -5.18 -4.99 -12.44
CA LEU A 152 -5.59 -3.98 -13.42
C LEU A 152 -5.86 -2.63 -12.75
N LYS A 153 -6.57 -2.67 -11.62
CA LYS A 153 -6.99 -1.49 -10.87
C LYS A 153 -7.31 -1.85 -9.43
N LYS A 154 -7.25 -0.87 -8.53
CA LYS A 154 -7.77 -0.96 -7.17
C LYS A 154 -8.91 0.04 -6.95
N LYS A 155 -10.01 -0.37 -6.31
CA LYS A 155 -11.06 0.54 -5.83
C LYS A 155 -11.37 0.30 -4.35
N LYS A 156 -11.35 1.36 -3.52
CA LYS A 156 -11.71 1.34 -2.09
C LYS A 156 -12.38 2.68 -1.73
N LYS A 157 -13.45 2.66 -0.94
CA LYS A 157 -14.17 3.89 -0.52
C LYS A 157 -13.43 4.71 0.56
N HIS A 158 -12.58 4.07 1.37
CA HIS A 158 -11.83 4.73 2.46
C HIS A 158 -10.43 4.12 2.60
N MET A 159 -9.39 4.94 2.47
CA MET A 159 -8.10 4.67 3.12
C MET A 159 -8.20 5.32 4.50
N ASN A 160 -7.84 4.56 5.55
CA ASN A 160 -7.66 5.18 6.86
C ASN A 160 -6.45 6.11 6.77
#